data_AF-A0A139PDK3-F1
#
_entry.id   AF-A0A139PDK3-F1
#
_cell.length_a   1.000
_cell.length_b   1.000
_cell.length_c   1.000
_cell.angle_alpha   90.00
_cell.angle_beta   90.00
_cell.angle_gamma   90.00
#
_symmetry.space_group_name_H-M   'P 1'
#
loop_
_entity.id
_entity.type
_entity.pdbx_description
1 polymer ?
#
loop_
_entity_poly.entity_id
_entity_poly.type
_entity_poly.pdbx_seq_one_letter_code
_entity_poly.pdbx_strand_id
1 'polypeptide(L)'
;MRTETEMLDAIIQTAKFLQVEAVAMSGSRTDTKAPKDEFQDYDVVYIVDDLDDLTSDLAWLNQFGKRIIEQHVLLGHRRLYLMLFEDGNRHRFDPLSQRTHQRVGG
;
A
#
# COMPACT_ATOMS: atom_id res chain seq x y z
N MET A 1 10.80 10.91 11.71
CA MET A 1 9.63 10.62 10.87
C MET A 1 9.81 11.30 9.53
N ARG A 2 9.68 10.57 8.42
CA ARG A 2 9.63 11.19 7.08
C ARG A 2 8.43 12.13 6.98
N THR A 3 8.59 13.23 6.27
CA THR A 3 7.54 14.18 5.93
C THR A 3 6.54 13.56 4.95
N GLU A 4 5.35 14.16 4.81
CA GLU A 4 4.35 13.69 3.84
C GLU A 4 4.89 13.68 2.41
N THR A 5 5.62 14.72 1.99
CA THR A 5 6.24 14.77 0.66
C THR A 5 7.24 13.62 0.46
N GLU A 6 8.13 13.37 1.42
CA GLU A 6 9.10 12.27 1.34
C GLU A 6 8.40 10.90 1.27
N MET A 7 7.28 10.75 1.98
CA MET A 7 6.48 9.52 1.96
C MET A 7 5.77 9.33 0.63
N LEU A 8 5.17 10.37 0.07
CA LEU A 8 4.52 10.34 -1.25
C LEU A 8 5.53 10.04 -2.35
N ASP A 9 6.69 10.69 -2.31
CA ASP A 9 7.78 10.41 -3.24
C ASP A 9 8.23 8.96 -3.14
N ALA A 10 8.41 8.42 -1.92
CA ALA A 10 8.75 7.01 -1.73
C ALA A 10 7.70 6.09 -2.37
N ILE A 11 6.40 6.32 -2.11
CA ILE A 11 5.29 5.53 -2.68
C ILE A 11 5.31 5.56 -4.21
N ILE A 12 5.53 6.73 -4.82
CA ILE A 12 5.58 6.90 -6.27
C ILE A 12 6.81 6.20 -6.86
N GLN A 13 7.97 6.30 -6.22
CA GLN A 13 9.18 5.60 -6.68
C GLN A 13 9.03 4.08 -6.54
N THR A 14 8.39 3.59 -5.48
CA THR A 14 8.04 2.17 -5.34
C THR A 14 7.15 1.71 -6.49
N ALA A 15 6.10 2.46 -6.81
CA ALA A 15 5.19 2.14 -7.92
C ALA A 15 5.95 2.01 -9.26
N LYS A 16 6.87 2.93 -9.54
CA LYS A 16 7.72 2.88 -10.73
C LYS A 16 8.68 1.68 -10.74
N PHE A 17 9.32 1.40 -9.60
CA PHE A 17 10.25 0.27 -9.46
C PHE A 17 9.54 -1.07 -9.68
N LEU A 18 8.36 -1.22 -9.08
CA LEU A 18 7.51 -2.40 -9.22
C LEU A 18 6.79 -2.48 -10.58
N GLN A 19 6.86 -1.42 -11.39
CA GLN A 19 6.18 -1.32 -12.68
C GLN A 19 4.68 -1.64 -12.57
N VAL A 20 4.04 -1.16 -11.51
CA VAL A 20 2.59 -1.29 -11.33
C VAL A 20 1.87 -0.43 -12.36
N GLU A 21 0.66 -0.83 -12.77
CA GLU A 21 -0.13 -0.06 -13.72
C GLU A 21 -0.51 1.31 -13.15
N ALA A 22 -0.95 1.30 -11.89
CA ALA A 22 -1.39 2.50 -11.21
C ALA A 22 -1.21 2.39 -9.70
N VAL A 23 -1.10 3.56 -9.07
CA VAL A 23 -1.13 3.74 -7.62
C VAL A 23 -2.24 4.71 -7.28
N ALA A 24 -3.04 4.37 -6.27
CA ALA A 24 -4.04 5.27 -5.70
C ALA A 24 -3.83 5.41 -4.19
N MET A 25 -4.19 6.56 -3.65
CA MET A 25 -4.33 6.76 -2.22
C MET A 25 -5.80 6.80 -1.82
N SER A 26 -6.09 6.31 -0.63
CA SER A 26 -7.42 6.33 -0.03
C SER A 26 -7.36 6.80 1.42
N GLY A 27 -8.44 6.58 2.16
CA GLY A 27 -8.51 6.85 3.59
C GLY A 27 -8.51 8.34 3.95
N SER A 28 -8.35 8.62 5.24
CA SER A 28 -8.53 9.96 5.82
C SER A 28 -7.54 11.00 5.28
N ARG A 29 -6.39 10.56 4.78
CA ARG A 29 -5.39 11.46 4.20
C ARG A 29 -5.88 12.11 2.90
N THR A 30 -6.78 11.47 2.17
CA THR A 30 -7.42 12.03 0.97
C THR A 30 -8.67 12.88 1.27
N ASP A 31 -9.24 12.73 2.46
CA ASP A 31 -10.41 13.52 2.89
C ASP A 31 -9.96 14.93 3.31
N THR A 32 -10.54 15.95 2.69
CA THR A 32 -10.28 17.36 3.00
C THR A 32 -10.94 17.82 4.30
N LYS A 33 -11.89 17.05 4.83
CA LYS A 33 -12.61 17.34 6.08
C LYS A 33 -12.02 16.60 7.29
N ALA A 34 -11.22 15.57 7.07
CA ALA A 34 -10.58 14.84 8.15
C ALA A 34 -9.45 15.67 8.78
N PRO A 35 -9.28 15.64 10.12
CA PRO A 35 -8.14 16.26 10.78
C PRO A 35 -6.83 15.72 10.20
N LYS A 36 -5.88 16.63 9.92
CA LYS A 36 -4.53 16.25 9.49
C LYS A 36 -3.65 16.14 10.74
N ASP A 37 -3.31 14.91 11.11
CA ASP A 37 -2.49 14.61 12.28
C ASP A 37 -1.49 13.49 11.99
N GLU A 38 -0.59 13.26 12.95
CA GLU A 38 0.41 12.18 12.88
C GLU A 38 -0.21 10.78 12.95
N PHE A 39 -1.51 10.68 13.27
CA PHE A 39 -2.19 9.42 13.42
C PHE A 39 -2.83 8.87 12.15
N GLN A 40 -2.82 9.64 11.06
CA GLN A 40 -3.36 9.21 9.77
C GLN A 40 -2.43 8.20 9.10
N ASP A 41 -2.99 7.11 8.60
CA ASP A 41 -2.24 6.12 7.83
C ASP A 41 -1.98 6.61 6.39
N TYR A 42 -1.02 5.98 5.72
CA TYR A 42 -0.92 6.00 4.27
C TYR A 42 -1.64 4.76 3.72
N ASP A 43 -2.91 4.93 3.35
CA ASP A 43 -3.70 3.90 2.67
C ASP A 43 -3.39 3.91 1.18
N VAL A 44 -2.56 2.98 0.73
CA VAL A 44 -2.05 2.87 -0.63
C VAL A 44 -2.59 1.63 -1.32
N VAL A 45 -3.08 1.82 -2.54
CA VAL A 45 -3.57 0.76 -3.42
C VAL A 45 -2.64 0.69 -4.63
N TYR A 46 -1.96 -0.45 -4.82
CA TYR A 46 -1.24 -0.73 -6.08
C TYR A 46 -2.09 -1.62 -6.97
N ILE A 47 -2.31 -1.17 -8.20
CA ILE A 47 -3.04 -1.90 -9.22
C ILE A 47 -2.01 -2.63 -10.07
N VAL A 48 -2.08 -3.95 -10.09
CA VAL A 48 -1.13 -4.83 -10.78
C VAL A 48 -1.84 -5.83 -11.67
N ASP A 49 -1.10 -6.47 -12.56
CA ASP A 49 -1.64 -7.54 -13.39
C ASP A 49 -1.75 -8.86 -12.63
N ASP A 50 -0.75 -9.15 -11.79
CA ASP A 50 -0.64 -10.37 -10.99
C ASP A 50 -0.33 -10.04 -9.52
N LEU A 51 -1.24 -10.46 -8.63
CA LEU A 51 -1.07 -10.28 -7.19
C LEU A 51 -0.03 -11.23 -6.61
N ASP A 52 0.08 -12.43 -7.17
CA ASP A 52 0.99 -13.45 -6.66
C ASP A 52 2.43 -13.02 -6.92
N ASP A 53 2.73 -12.46 -8.10
CA ASP A 53 4.05 -11.90 -8.41
C ASP A 53 4.44 -10.78 -7.42
N LEU A 54 3.56 -9.80 -7.22
CA LEU A 54 3.82 -8.65 -6.35
C LEU A 54 4.05 -9.05 -4.88
N THR A 55 3.36 -10.10 -4.41
CA THR A 55 3.36 -10.51 -3.00
C THR A 55 4.22 -11.74 -2.72
N SER A 56 4.87 -12.30 -3.75
CA SER A 56 5.80 -13.43 -3.63
C SER A 56 7.06 -13.07 -2.84
N ASP A 57 7.55 -11.84 -3.01
CA ASP A 57 8.66 -11.28 -2.25
C ASP A 57 8.33 -9.86 -1.80
N LEU A 58 8.10 -9.68 -0.51
CA LEU A 58 7.79 -8.40 0.12
C LEU A 58 9.04 -7.59 0.49
N ALA A 59 10.24 -8.00 0.07
CA ALA A 59 11.49 -7.28 0.35
C ALA A 59 11.50 -5.85 -0.22
N TRP A 60 10.71 -5.56 -1.26
CA TRP A 60 10.56 -4.20 -1.77
C TRP A 60 10.01 -3.23 -0.70
N LEU A 61 9.23 -3.70 0.28
CA LEU A 61 8.76 -2.86 1.39
C LEU A 61 9.90 -2.34 2.28
N ASN A 62 11.11 -2.91 2.19
CA ASN A 62 12.28 -2.44 2.94
C ASN A 62 12.70 -1.02 2.55
N GLN A 63 12.32 -0.53 1.36
CA GLN A 63 12.59 0.86 0.97
C GLN A 63 11.82 1.87 1.84
N PHE A 64 10.74 1.44 2.50
CA PHE A 64 10.05 2.26 3.50
C PHE A 64 10.68 2.16 4.89
N GLY A 65 11.84 1.51 5.03
CA GLY A 65 12.53 1.36 6.30
C GLY A 65 12.13 0.10 7.07
N LYS A 66 12.60 0.03 8.31
CA LYS A 66 12.44 -1.15 9.16
C LYS A 66 11.02 -1.22 9.73
N ARG A 67 10.36 -2.36 9.55
CA ARG A 67 9.04 -2.64 10.11
C ARG A 67 9.18 -3.04 11.58
N ILE A 68 8.42 -2.39 12.47
CA ILE A 68 8.28 -2.76 13.88
C ILE A 68 7.10 -3.72 14.05
N ILE A 69 5.98 -3.43 13.39
CA ILE A 69 4.78 -4.27 13.38
C ILE A 69 4.40 -4.53 11.93
N GLU A 70 4.03 -5.77 11.65
CA GLU A 70 3.56 -6.21 10.34
C GLU A 70 2.41 -7.20 10.56
N GLN A 71 1.27 -6.93 9.92
CA GLN A 71 0.08 -7.79 9.98
C GLN A 71 -0.46 -8.01 8.57
N HIS A 72 -0.69 -9.28 8.23
CA HIS A 72 -1.28 -9.68 6.96
C HIS A 72 -2.68 -10.24 7.22
N VAL A 73 -3.68 -9.63 6.59
CA VAL A 73 -5.07 -10.07 6.68
C VAL A 73 -5.50 -10.58 5.31
N LEU A 74 -5.81 -11.87 5.26
CA LEU A 74 -6.36 -12.52 4.07
C LEU A 74 -7.86 -12.71 4.27
N LEU A 75 -8.67 -12.12 3.39
CA LEU A 75 -10.12 -12.26 3.39
C LEU A 75 -10.60 -12.57 1.97
N GLY A 76 -10.90 -13.85 1.71
CA GLY A 76 -11.20 -14.32 0.36
C GLY A 76 -10.01 -14.06 -0.57
N HIS A 77 -10.22 -13.28 -1.63
CA HIS A 77 -9.17 -12.88 -2.58
C HIS A 77 -8.46 -11.57 -2.22
N ARG A 78 -8.85 -10.91 -1.13
CA ARG A 78 -8.20 -9.66 -0.70
C ARG A 78 -7.03 -9.97 0.22
N ARG A 79 -5.91 -9.27 -0.02
CA ARG A 79 -4.72 -9.29 0.82
C ARG A 79 -4.52 -7.89 1.37
N LEU A 80 -4.57 -7.72 2.68
CA LEU A 80 -4.35 -6.43 3.32
C LEU A 80 -3.11 -6.49 4.20
N TYR A 81 -2.20 -5.54 3.98
CA TYR A 81 -0.95 -5.44 4.72
C TYR A 81 -0.98 -4.18 5.58
N LEU A 82 -0.87 -4.34 6.89
CA LEU A 82 -0.80 -3.24 7.84
C LEU A 82 0.59 -3.22 8.46
N MET A 83 1.26 -2.08 8.38
CA MET A 83 2.66 -1.95 8.79
C MET A 83 2.86 -0.68 9.63
N LEU A 84 3.64 -0.81 10.69
CA LEU A 84 4.20 0.30 11.45
C LEU A 84 5.72 0.28 11.27
N PHE A 85 6.27 1.39 10.77
CA PHE A 85 7.72 1.54 10.55
C PHE A 85 8.41 2.23 11.74
N GLU A 86 9.72 2.06 11.82
CA GLU A 86 10.56 2.60 12.90
C GLU A 86 10.54 4.12 13.00
N ASP A 87 10.24 4.80 11.89
CA ASP A 87 10.10 6.25 11.87
C ASP A 87 8.72 6.75 12.34
N GLY A 88 7.83 5.84 12.78
CA GLY A 88 6.49 6.10 13.28
C GLY A 88 5.38 6.04 12.22
N ASN A 89 5.74 5.97 10.94
CA ASN A 89 4.75 5.99 9.86
C ASN A 89 3.98 4.67 9.79
N ARG A 90 2.67 4.80 9.55
CA ARG A 90 1.76 3.66 9.35
C ARG A 90 1.32 3.57 7.91
N HIS A 91 1.39 2.36 7.37
CA HIS A 91 1.02 2.05 6.01
C HIS A 91 -0.02 0.96 5.99
N ARG A 92 -1.09 1.21 5.25
CA ARG A 92 -2.00 0.18 4.80
C ARG A 92 -1.79 -0.01 3.30
N PHE A 93 -1.44 -1.22 2.92
CA PHE A 93 -1.22 -1.61 1.53
C PHE A 93 -2.26 -2.65 1.11
N ASP A 94 -3.02 -2.33 0.07
CA ASP A 94 -4.07 -3.17 -0.52
C ASP A 94 -3.80 -3.36 -2.03
N PRO A 95 -3.11 -4.43 -2.44
CA PRO A 95 -2.92 -4.69 -3.86
C PRO A 95 -4.16 -5.25 -4.53
N LEU A 96 -4.45 -4.77 -5.74
CA LEU A 96 -5.59 -5.21 -6.55
C LEU A 96 -5.11 -5.71 -7.92
N SER A 97 -5.60 -6.88 -8.36
CA SER A 97 -5.40 -7.34 -9.75
C SER A 97 -6.43 -6.72 -10.68
N GLN A 98 -6.01 -6.27 -11.87
CA GLN A 98 -6.92 -5.90 -12.95
C GLN A 98 -7.84 -7.05 -13.39
N ARG A 99 -7.40 -8.31 -13.26
CA ARG A 99 -8.14 -9.50 -13.74
C ARG A 99 -9.35 -9.86 -12.87
N THR A 100 -9.54 -9.17 -11.74
CA THR A 100 -10.63 -9.45 -10.79
C THR A 100 -12.02 -9.20 -11.39
N HIS A 101 -12.14 -8.56 -12.57
CA HIS A 101 -13.41 -8.32 -13.25
C HIS A 101 -13.89 -9.40 -14.25
N GLN A 102 -13.14 -10.49 -14.48
CA GLN A 102 -13.53 -11.49 -15.51
C GLN A 102 -13.97 -12.88 -15.01
N ARG A 103 -14.13 -13.11 -13.70
CA ARG A 103 -14.58 -14.42 -13.18
C ARG A 103 -15.93 -14.39 -12.46
N VAL A 104 -16.91 -13.71 -13.06
CA VAL A 104 -18.34 -13.93 -12.73
C VAL A 104 -19.08 -14.18 -14.04
N GLY A 105 -19.03 -15.42 -14.51
CA GLY A 105 -19.65 -15.82 -15.78
C GLY A 105 -19.11 -17.17 -16.26
N GLY A 106 -19.61 -18.25 -15.66
CA GLY A 106 -19.40 -19.64 -16.05
C GLY A 106 -20.46 -20.50 -15.41
#